data_AF-A0A5D2T785-F1
#
_entry.id   AF-A0A5D2T785-F1
#
_cell.length_a   1.000
_cell.length_b   1.000
_cell.length_c   1.000
_cell.angle_alpha   90.00
_cell.angle_beta   90.00
_cell.angle_gamma   90.00
#
_symmetry.space_group_name_H-M   'P 1'
#
loop_
_entity.id
_entity.type
_entity.pdbx_description
1 polymer ?
#
loop_
_entity_poly.entity_id
_entity_poly.type
_entity_poly.pdbx_seq_one_letter_code
_entity_poly.pdbx_strand_id
1 'polypeptide(L)'
;MKFHAVISEFCVAKPLKNKWRNQSRRINCSKYLCFLLMFSIVLLIFLRHLFFFSIDARPSSHHHSKKKIHSLVGESSSQDSCLGRYIYIHDLPMRFNQDLLTNCQVLTRSIDKTSMCEYVQNSGFGPRILSSEASGLWNSNWFWTNQFMLEVIFHDRMKKYKCLTNDSLVASAIFVPYYAGLDLRRYLWGFNTSMRDSSGFDLINWLKQKPQWKTMWGKDHFLVSSRIARDFRRKSDRKSDWGNNMK
;
A
#
# COMPACT_ATOMS: atom_id res chain seq x y z
N MET A 1 -5.44 35.50 12.49
CA MET A 1 -6.76 36.00 12.06
C MET A 1 -7.00 35.59 10.61
N LYS A 2 -7.92 34.63 10.43
CA LYS A 2 -8.81 34.35 9.28
C LYS A 2 -8.31 34.51 7.82
N PHE A 3 -7.90 33.39 7.22
CA PHE A 3 -7.98 33.11 5.78
C PHE A 3 -9.41 32.67 5.43
N HIS A 4 -10.38 33.58 5.51
CA HIS A 4 -11.78 33.36 5.11
C HIS A 4 -12.34 34.69 4.62
N ALA A 5 -12.02 35.10 3.38
CA ALA A 5 -12.74 36.14 2.64
C ALA A 5 -12.20 36.32 1.21
N VAL A 6 -12.18 35.28 0.36
CA VAL A 6 -12.10 35.48 -1.11
C VAL A 6 -12.98 34.45 -1.84
N ILE A 7 -14.17 34.17 -1.29
CA ILE A 7 -15.22 33.43 -2.01
C ILE A 7 -16.57 34.06 -1.62
N SER A 8 -16.80 35.32 -2.01
CA SER A 8 -18.13 35.91 -1.83
C SER A 8 -18.58 36.86 -2.95
N GLU A 9 -17.92 36.92 -4.11
CA GLU A 9 -18.35 37.83 -5.19
C GLU A 9 -18.51 37.21 -6.59
N PHE A 10 -18.59 35.88 -6.72
CA PHE A 10 -18.65 35.25 -8.06
C PHE A 10 -20.02 34.80 -8.57
N CYS A 11 -21.11 34.99 -7.83
CA CYS A 11 -22.48 34.81 -8.34
C CYS A 11 -23.48 35.68 -7.55
N VAL A 12 -23.81 36.89 -8.03
CA VAL A 12 -24.96 37.63 -7.50
C VAL A 12 -26.24 37.04 -8.09
N ALA A 13 -26.92 36.18 -7.35
CA ALA A 13 -28.32 35.84 -7.59
C ALA A 13 -29.17 36.52 -6.51
N LYS A 14 -29.94 37.56 -6.89
CA LYS A 14 -31.00 38.11 -6.02
C LYS A 14 -32.11 37.06 -5.86
N PRO A 15 -32.63 36.82 -4.65
CA PRO A 15 -33.76 35.92 -4.49
C PRO A 15 -35.04 36.70 -4.79
N LEU A 16 -35.77 36.29 -5.83
CA LEU A 16 -37.17 36.66 -5.99
C LEU A 16 -38.05 35.46 -5.61
N LYS A 17 -38.96 35.74 -4.68
CA LYS A 17 -40.06 34.87 -4.25
C LYS A 17 -40.93 34.46 -5.43
N ASN A 18 -41.31 33.17 -5.43
CA ASN A 18 -42.55 32.56 -5.94
C ASN A 18 -42.46 31.58 -7.13
N LYS A 19 -43.06 30.40 -6.85
CA LYS A 19 -43.85 29.46 -7.67
C LYS A 19 -43.53 29.27 -9.17
N TRP A 20 -43.17 28.02 -9.48
CA TRP A 20 -43.43 27.25 -10.71
C TRP A 20 -43.19 27.92 -12.08
N ARG A 21 -42.09 27.55 -12.76
CA ARG A 21 -42.11 26.98 -14.13
C ARG A 21 -40.68 26.71 -14.64
N ASN A 22 -40.54 25.60 -15.36
CA ASN A 22 -39.37 25.23 -16.15
C ASN A 22 -39.02 26.31 -17.19
N GLN A 23 -37.76 26.73 -17.23
CA GLN A 23 -37.15 27.22 -18.47
C GLN A 23 -35.63 27.03 -18.46
N SER A 24 -35.14 26.32 -19.49
CA SER A 24 -33.73 26.08 -19.75
C SER A 24 -32.98 27.40 -19.95
N ARG A 25 -31.98 27.69 -19.11
CA ARG A 25 -31.08 28.83 -19.29
C ARG A 25 -29.84 28.37 -20.04
N ARG A 26 -29.74 28.77 -21.31
CA ARG A 26 -28.47 28.80 -22.05
C ARG A 26 -27.47 29.64 -21.26
N ILE A 27 -26.43 28.99 -20.75
CA ILE A 27 -25.29 29.65 -20.11
C ILE A 27 -24.40 30.17 -21.23
N ASN A 28 -24.27 31.49 -21.35
CA ASN A 28 -23.24 32.09 -22.19
C ASN A 28 -21.87 31.74 -21.61
N CYS A 29 -21.18 30.81 -22.28
CA CYS A 29 -19.86 30.37 -21.92
C CYS A 29 -18.87 31.52 -22.16
N SER A 30 -18.42 32.12 -21.07
CA SER A 30 -17.61 33.33 -21.08
C SER A 30 -16.23 33.08 -21.71
N LYS A 31 -15.71 34.03 -22.50
CA LYS A 31 -14.41 33.96 -23.20
C LYS A 31 -13.24 33.52 -22.30
N TYR A 32 -13.36 33.75 -20.99
CA TYR A 32 -12.41 33.34 -19.97
C TYR A 32 -12.30 31.82 -19.78
N LEU A 33 -13.39 31.05 -19.98
CA LEU A 33 -13.31 29.59 -19.90
C LEU A 33 -12.52 29.01 -21.07
N CYS A 34 -12.75 29.54 -22.28
CA CYS A 34 -11.92 29.18 -23.45
C CYS A 34 -10.45 29.57 -23.24
N PHE A 35 -10.18 30.74 -22.64
CA PHE A 35 -8.81 31.16 -22.34
C PHE A 35 -8.12 30.22 -21.33
N LEU A 36 -8.81 29.82 -20.25
CA LEU A 36 -8.28 28.88 -19.26
C LEU A 36 -8.01 27.49 -19.87
N LEU A 37 -8.90 27.01 -20.74
CA LEU A 37 -8.70 25.74 -21.45
C LEU A 37 -7.50 25.81 -22.40
N MET A 38 -7.37 26.88 -23.19
CA MET A 38 -6.23 27.06 -24.10
C MET A 38 -4.90 27.16 -23.34
N PHE A 39 -4.85 27.90 -22.23
CA PHE A 39 -3.65 28.01 -21.40
C PHE A 39 -3.25 26.65 -20.79
N SER A 40 -4.24 25.87 -20.32
CA SER A 40 -3.97 24.52 -19.78
C SER A 40 -3.39 23.57 -20.82
N ILE A 41 -3.83 23.64 -22.07
CA ILE A 41 -3.33 22.80 -23.17
C ILE A 41 -1.89 23.19 -23.53
N VAL A 42 -1.60 24.49 -23.64
CA VAL A 42 -0.23 24.97 -23.93
C VAL A 42 0.74 24.58 -22.82
N LEU A 43 0.34 24.67 -21.54
CA LEU A 43 1.15 24.24 -20.41
C LEU A 43 1.45 22.73 -20.46
N LEU A 44 0.47 21.90 -20.83
CA LEU A 44 0.67 20.45 -20.98
C LEU A 44 1.62 20.10 -22.14
N ILE A 45 1.53 20.82 -23.26
CA ILE A 45 2.45 20.64 -24.40
C ILE A 45 3.88 21.05 -23.99
N PHE A 46 4.03 22.16 -23.26
CA PHE A 46 5.33 22.63 -22.78
C PHE A 46 5.95 21.66 -21.77
N LEU A 47 5.16 21.15 -20.82
CA LEU A 47 5.59 20.11 -19.87
C LEU A 47 6.01 18.83 -20.60
N ARG A 48 5.27 18.40 -21.63
CA ARG A 48 5.65 17.24 -22.45
C ARG A 48 6.99 17.45 -23.16
N HIS A 49 7.25 18.65 -23.70
CA HIS A 49 8.55 18.96 -24.32
C HIS A 49 9.70 18.96 -23.31
N LEU A 50 9.50 19.50 -22.10
CA LEU A 50 10.51 19.47 -21.03
C LEU A 50 10.83 18.04 -20.55
N PHE A 51 9.81 17.18 -20.47
CA PHE A 51 10.00 15.77 -20.10
C PHE A 51 10.63 14.94 -21.22
N PHE A 52 10.34 15.21 -22.50
CA PHE A 52 10.98 14.51 -23.62
C PHE A 52 12.46 14.91 -23.81
N PHE A 53 12.81 16.19 -23.61
CA PHE A 53 14.22 16.62 -23.67
C PHE A 53 15.09 16.09 -22.53
N SER A 54 14.50 15.66 -21.42
CA SER A 54 15.22 15.07 -20.29
C SER A 54 15.55 13.58 -20.46
N ILE A 55 15.00 12.91 -21.49
CA ILE A 55 15.20 11.47 -21.73
C ILE A 55 16.36 11.18 -22.71
N ASP A 56 16.89 12.18 -23.43
CA ASP A 56 18.05 12.00 -24.34
C ASP A 56 19.42 12.35 -23.73
N ALA A 57 19.51 12.51 -22.40
CA ALA A 57 20.80 12.57 -21.72
C ALA A 57 21.39 11.14 -21.59
N ARG A 58 22.19 10.73 -22.60
CA ARG A 58 23.04 9.53 -22.56
C ARG A 58 23.81 9.43 -21.23
N PRO A 59 23.82 8.29 -20.54
CA PRO A 59 24.85 8.02 -19.56
C PRO A 59 26.15 7.69 -20.29
N SER A 60 27.17 8.52 -20.08
CA SER A 60 28.55 8.26 -20.46
C SER A 60 29.03 6.92 -19.87
N SER A 61 29.56 6.06 -20.73
CA SER A 61 30.25 4.84 -20.35
C SER A 61 31.52 5.16 -19.55
N HIS A 62 31.46 5.09 -18.23
CA HIS A 62 32.67 4.98 -17.41
C HIS A 62 33.03 3.50 -17.24
N HIS A 63 34.15 3.13 -17.87
CA HIS A 63 34.88 1.89 -17.68
C HIS A 63 35.08 1.60 -16.18
N HIS A 64 34.51 0.50 -15.68
CA HIS A 64 35.03 -0.18 -14.50
C HIS A 64 35.32 -1.65 -14.84
N SER A 65 36.56 -2.03 -14.55
CA SER A 65 37.27 -3.26 -14.92
C SER A 65 36.46 -4.56 -14.74
N LYS A 66 36.19 -5.26 -15.85
CA LYS A 66 35.77 -6.67 -15.81
C LYS A 66 36.99 -7.53 -15.49
N LYS A 67 37.06 -8.06 -14.27
CA LYS A 67 37.97 -9.14 -13.92
C LYS A 67 37.51 -10.41 -14.65
N LYS A 68 38.30 -10.84 -15.64
CA LYS A 68 38.10 -12.02 -16.48
C LYS A 68 38.29 -13.28 -15.62
N ILE A 69 37.20 -13.96 -15.26
CA ILE A 69 37.26 -15.35 -14.80
C ILE A 69 37.03 -16.24 -16.01
N HIS A 70 38.02 -17.09 -16.27
CA HIS A 70 38.11 -17.97 -17.43
C HIS A 70 37.00 -19.02 -17.39
N SER A 71 36.32 -19.19 -18.52
CA SER A 71 35.28 -20.19 -18.76
C SER A 71 35.86 -21.60 -18.79
N LEU A 72 35.23 -22.53 -18.07
CA LEU A 72 35.19 -23.95 -18.45
C LEU A 72 33.80 -24.52 -18.10
N VAL A 73 33.28 -25.31 -19.04
CA VAL A 73 32.09 -26.19 -18.98
C VAL A 73 30.75 -25.59 -19.42
N GLY A 74 30.42 -25.83 -20.70
CA GLY A 74 29.41 -26.83 -21.08
C GLY A 74 27.92 -26.52 -20.87
N GLU A 75 27.25 -26.28 -22.01
CA GLU A 75 25.91 -26.76 -22.38
C GLU A 75 24.64 -26.32 -21.62
N SER A 76 23.79 -25.61 -22.38
CA SER A 76 22.39 -25.27 -22.11
C SER A 76 22.13 -24.62 -20.74
N SER A 77 22.51 -23.35 -20.58
CA SER A 77 21.87 -22.55 -19.54
C SER A 77 20.40 -22.39 -19.92
N SER A 78 19.54 -23.30 -19.46
CA SER A 78 18.13 -22.98 -19.26
C SER A 78 18.16 -21.67 -18.49
N GLN A 79 17.82 -20.57 -19.17
CA GLN A 79 17.94 -19.24 -18.60
C GLN A 79 17.20 -19.27 -17.27
N ASP A 80 17.92 -19.04 -16.16
CA ASP A 80 17.34 -19.18 -14.83
C ASP A 80 16.05 -18.38 -14.79
N SER A 81 14.93 -19.11 -14.69
CA SER A 81 13.63 -18.47 -14.78
C SER A 81 13.47 -17.46 -13.64
N CYS A 82 14.13 -17.64 -12.50
CA CYS A 82 13.99 -16.76 -11.34
C CYS A 82 14.93 -15.55 -11.35
N LEU A 83 15.78 -15.40 -12.36
CA LEU A 83 16.65 -14.24 -12.50
C LEU A 83 15.85 -12.93 -12.45
N GLY A 84 16.21 -12.03 -11.54
CA GLY A 84 15.49 -10.77 -11.30
C GLY A 84 14.15 -10.89 -10.57
N ARG A 85 13.77 -12.11 -10.15
CA ARG A 85 12.50 -12.43 -9.47
C ARG A 85 12.70 -13.06 -8.11
N TYR A 86 13.94 -13.24 -7.66
CA TYR A 86 14.21 -13.81 -6.35
C TYR A 86 13.69 -12.91 -5.22
N ILE A 87 12.96 -13.51 -4.29
CA ILE A 87 12.47 -12.82 -3.09
C ILE A 87 13.02 -13.53 -1.87
N TYR A 88 13.63 -12.75 -0.97
CA TYR A 88 13.98 -13.20 0.37
C TYR A 88 12.89 -12.75 1.34
N ILE A 89 12.44 -13.62 2.24
CA ILE A 89 11.47 -13.26 3.30
C ILE A 89 12.23 -13.13 4.61
N HIS A 90 12.06 -12.00 5.30
CA HIS A 90 12.60 -11.87 6.66
C HIS A 90 11.88 -12.79 7.64
N ASP A 91 12.65 -13.51 8.45
CA ASP A 91 12.15 -14.21 9.62
C ASP A 91 12.01 -13.23 10.80
N LEU A 92 10.82 -12.62 10.90
CA LEU A 92 10.52 -11.60 11.91
C LEU A 92 10.22 -12.23 13.28
N PRO A 93 10.54 -11.53 14.39
CA PRO A 93 10.01 -11.88 15.70
C PRO A 93 8.49 -12.02 15.67
N MET A 94 7.97 -13.09 16.27
CA MET A 94 6.56 -13.48 16.20
C MET A 94 5.57 -12.37 16.57
N ARG A 95 5.97 -11.44 17.45
CA ARG A 95 5.17 -10.27 17.86
C ARG A 95 4.71 -9.38 16.70
N PHE A 96 5.41 -9.41 15.57
CA PHE A 96 5.07 -8.63 14.37
C PHE A 96 4.07 -9.33 13.45
N ASN A 97 3.85 -10.64 13.63
CA ASN A 97 2.93 -11.40 12.79
C ASN A 97 2.22 -12.54 13.55
N GLN A 98 2.90 -13.63 13.86
CA GLN A 98 2.32 -14.87 14.35
C GLN A 98 1.55 -14.68 15.66
N ASP A 99 2.05 -13.85 16.58
CA ASP A 99 1.37 -13.59 17.86
C ASP A 99 0.02 -12.89 17.68
N LEU A 100 -0.15 -12.12 16.60
CA LEU A 100 -1.43 -11.48 16.26
C LEU A 100 -2.48 -12.51 15.82
N LEU A 101 -2.03 -13.63 15.23
CA LEU A 101 -2.91 -14.73 14.84
C LEU A 101 -3.21 -15.64 16.02
N THR A 102 -2.18 -15.98 16.81
CA THR A 102 -2.34 -16.81 18.01
C THR A 102 -3.23 -16.11 19.04
N ASN A 103 -3.08 -14.80 19.21
CA ASN A 103 -3.88 -13.99 20.14
C ASN A 103 -4.97 -13.16 19.42
N CYS A 104 -5.53 -13.69 18.34
CA CYS A 104 -6.48 -12.97 17.46
C CYS A 104 -7.70 -12.37 18.19
N GLN A 105 -8.03 -12.83 19.40
CA GLN A 105 -9.13 -12.26 20.20
C GLN A 105 -8.88 -10.79 20.54
N VAL A 106 -7.62 -10.37 20.71
CA VAL A 106 -7.27 -8.96 20.98
C VAL A 106 -7.55 -8.04 19.79
N LEU A 107 -7.78 -8.61 18.61
CA LEU A 107 -8.16 -7.88 17.40
C LEU A 107 -9.68 -7.66 17.33
N THR A 108 -10.47 -8.43 18.09
CA THR A 108 -11.92 -8.32 18.13
C THR A 108 -12.35 -7.18 19.04
N ARG A 109 -13.19 -6.27 18.54
CA ARG A 109 -13.80 -5.20 19.32
C ARG A 109 -15.20 -5.58 19.78
N SER A 110 -15.68 -4.89 20.81
CA SER A 110 -17.03 -5.05 21.34
C SER A 110 -18.14 -4.81 20.30
N ILE A 111 -17.88 -4.00 19.27
CA ILE A 111 -18.86 -3.72 18.21
C ILE A 111 -18.78 -4.67 17.01
N ASP A 112 -17.77 -5.56 16.99
CA ASP A 112 -17.63 -6.52 15.91
C ASP A 112 -18.64 -7.66 16.15
N LYS A 113 -19.43 -7.99 15.12
CA LYS A 113 -20.42 -9.07 15.19
C LYS A 113 -19.80 -10.47 15.22
N THR A 114 -18.57 -10.58 14.75
CA THR A 114 -17.84 -11.83 14.54
C THR A 114 -16.42 -11.65 15.06
N SER A 115 -15.88 -12.67 15.75
CA SER A 115 -14.50 -12.62 16.22
C SER A 115 -13.54 -12.56 15.04
N MET A 116 -12.50 -11.73 15.15
CA MET A 116 -11.42 -11.68 14.17
C MET A 116 -10.71 -13.03 14.04
N CYS A 117 -10.76 -13.89 15.06
CA CYS A 117 -10.23 -15.24 15.01
C CYS A 117 -10.88 -16.14 13.96
N GLU A 118 -12.16 -15.93 13.64
CA GLU A 118 -12.82 -16.69 12.57
C GLU A 118 -12.17 -16.41 11.22
N TYR A 119 -11.78 -15.16 10.99
CA TYR A 119 -11.16 -14.74 9.73
C TYR A 119 -9.70 -15.18 9.59
N VAL A 120 -9.02 -15.51 10.68
CA VAL A 120 -7.65 -16.05 10.65
C VAL A 120 -7.60 -17.47 10.07
N GLN A 121 -8.71 -18.21 10.14
CA GLN A 121 -8.80 -19.57 9.60
C GLN A 121 -8.44 -19.62 8.10
N ASN A 122 -8.03 -20.80 7.62
CA ASN A 122 -7.65 -21.02 6.23
C ASN A 122 -6.64 -19.97 5.74
N SER A 123 -5.57 -19.73 6.51
CA SER A 123 -4.53 -18.74 6.18
C SER A 123 -5.08 -17.34 5.86
N GLY A 124 -6.08 -16.88 6.60
CA GLY A 124 -6.71 -15.57 6.43
C GLY A 124 -7.92 -15.54 5.49
N PHE A 125 -8.27 -16.65 4.83
CA PHE A 125 -9.48 -16.70 3.99
C PHE A 125 -10.78 -16.74 4.82
N GLY A 126 -10.73 -17.13 6.09
CA GLY A 126 -11.91 -17.32 6.94
C GLY A 126 -12.63 -18.65 6.67
N PRO A 127 -13.81 -18.88 7.28
CA PRO A 127 -14.54 -20.13 7.12
C PRO A 127 -15.07 -20.29 5.69
N ARG A 128 -15.15 -21.55 5.24
CA ARG A 128 -15.72 -21.90 3.93
C ARG A 128 -17.21 -21.66 3.93
N ILE A 129 -17.75 -21.13 2.83
CA ILE A 129 -19.20 -20.98 2.67
C ILE A 129 -19.79 -22.36 2.32
N LEU A 130 -20.58 -22.93 3.22
CA LEU A 130 -21.26 -24.21 3.02
C LEU A 130 -22.61 -23.97 2.34
N SER A 131 -22.84 -24.62 1.20
CA SER A 131 -24.03 -24.39 0.37
C SER A 131 -25.23 -25.24 0.82
N SER A 132 -26.20 -24.61 1.50
CA SER A 132 -27.62 -24.98 1.37
C SER A 132 -28.43 -23.94 0.57
N GLU A 133 -27.88 -22.73 0.40
CA GLU A 133 -28.55 -21.58 -0.27
C GLU A 133 -27.85 -21.12 -1.56
N ALA A 134 -26.74 -21.76 -1.92
CA ALA A 134 -25.88 -21.34 -3.01
C ALA A 134 -26.23 -22.16 -4.25
N SER A 135 -26.90 -21.54 -5.22
CA SER A 135 -27.11 -22.09 -6.56
C SER A 135 -25.77 -22.59 -7.12
N GLY A 136 -25.77 -23.68 -7.90
CA GLY A 136 -24.59 -24.51 -8.24
C GLY A 136 -23.33 -23.82 -8.84
N LEU A 137 -23.35 -22.50 -9.03
CA LEU A 137 -22.20 -21.65 -9.33
C LEU A 137 -21.26 -21.40 -8.12
N TRP A 138 -21.78 -21.44 -6.90
CA TRP A 138 -21.04 -21.15 -5.66
C TRP A 138 -20.42 -22.42 -5.07
N ASN A 139 -19.95 -23.29 -5.95
CA ASN A 139 -19.54 -24.63 -5.63
C ASN A 139 -18.27 -24.59 -4.77
N SER A 140 -18.44 -24.62 -3.45
CA SER A 140 -17.46 -24.99 -2.43
C SER A 140 -16.16 -24.14 -2.34
N ASN A 141 -15.70 -23.40 -3.35
CA ASN A 141 -14.41 -22.70 -3.34
C ASN A 141 -14.47 -21.25 -2.82
N TRP A 142 -15.54 -20.88 -2.12
CA TRP A 142 -15.74 -19.54 -1.57
C TRP A 142 -15.54 -19.53 -0.05
N PHE A 143 -14.99 -18.44 0.45
CA PHE A 143 -14.70 -18.24 1.86
C PHE A 143 -15.27 -16.90 2.34
N TRP A 144 -15.62 -16.84 3.63
CA TRP A 144 -16.09 -15.62 4.29
C TRP A 144 -14.89 -14.73 4.66
N THR A 145 -14.20 -14.21 3.65
CA THR A 145 -12.94 -13.47 3.81
C THR A 145 -13.19 -12.05 4.32
N ASN A 146 -12.44 -11.65 5.35
CA ASN A 146 -12.48 -10.29 5.88
C ASN A 146 -11.48 -9.38 5.19
N GLN A 147 -11.89 -8.13 4.90
CA GLN A 147 -11.06 -7.12 4.25
C GLN A 147 -9.70 -6.86 4.95
N PHE A 148 -9.59 -7.13 6.25
CA PHE A 148 -8.37 -6.91 7.03
C PHE A 148 -7.39 -8.10 7.01
N MET A 149 -7.67 -9.19 6.28
CA MET A 149 -6.80 -10.38 6.25
C MET A 149 -5.75 -10.38 5.13
N LEU A 150 -5.65 -9.32 4.33
CA LEU A 150 -4.74 -9.27 3.17
C LEU A 150 -3.28 -9.62 3.53
N GLU A 151 -2.79 -9.16 4.68
CA GLU A 151 -1.42 -9.41 5.12
C GLU A 151 -1.14 -10.89 5.39
N VAL A 152 -2.11 -11.57 5.99
CA VAL A 152 -2.05 -13.01 6.31
C VAL A 152 -2.09 -13.82 5.02
N ILE A 153 -3.06 -13.51 4.14
CA ILE A 153 -3.23 -14.19 2.85
C ILE A 153 -1.99 -13.98 1.98
N PHE A 154 -1.49 -12.74 1.88
CA PHE A 154 -0.31 -12.43 1.09
C PHE A 154 0.93 -13.15 1.62
N HIS A 155 1.12 -13.17 2.95
CA HIS A 155 2.23 -13.89 3.56
C HIS A 155 2.17 -15.40 3.29
N ASP A 156 1.00 -16.03 3.43
CA ASP A 156 0.82 -17.46 3.10
C ASP A 156 1.11 -17.75 1.62
N ARG A 157 0.67 -16.87 0.70
CA ARG A 157 0.95 -17.01 -0.73
C ARG A 157 2.43 -16.80 -1.05
N MET A 158 3.08 -15.84 -0.40
CA MET A 158 4.52 -15.59 -0.58
C MET A 158 5.36 -16.80 -0.19
N LYS A 159 4.99 -17.54 0.87
CA LYS A 159 5.67 -18.79 1.28
C LYS A 159 5.66 -19.88 0.19
N LYS A 160 4.75 -19.79 -0.78
CA LYS A 160 4.61 -20.74 -1.91
C LYS A 160 5.15 -20.16 -3.22
N TYR A 161 5.77 -18.98 -3.18
CA TYR A 161 6.27 -18.32 -4.37
C TYR A 161 7.47 -19.09 -4.96
N LYS A 162 7.43 -19.34 -6.28
CA LYS A 162 8.42 -20.20 -6.96
C LYS A 162 9.87 -19.70 -6.82
N CYS A 163 10.06 -18.39 -6.78
CA CYS A 163 11.38 -17.77 -6.74
C CYS A 163 11.73 -17.27 -5.33
N LEU A 164 11.38 -18.02 -4.29
CA LEU A 164 11.93 -17.78 -2.96
C LEU A 164 13.39 -18.21 -2.89
N THR A 165 14.20 -17.43 -2.17
CA THR A 165 15.59 -17.75 -1.88
C THR A 165 15.86 -17.61 -0.39
N ASN A 166 16.73 -18.47 0.14
CA ASN A 166 17.29 -18.34 1.49
C ASN A 166 18.56 -17.47 1.51
N ASP A 167 19.15 -17.21 0.34
CA ASP A 167 20.27 -16.30 0.18
C ASP A 167 19.76 -14.91 -0.22
N SER A 168 19.86 -13.96 0.71
CA SER A 168 19.46 -12.57 0.45
C SER A 168 20.35 -11.84 -0.53
N LEU A 169 21.56 -12.33 -0.83
CA LEU A 169 22.50 -11.67 -1.75
C LEU A 169 22.04 -11.77 -3.22
N VAL A 170 21.29 -12.81 -3.56
CA VAL A 170 20.72 -13.01 -4.90
C VAL A 170 19.28 -12.48 -5.02
N ALA A 171 18.69 -12.04 -3.91
CA ALA A 171 17.33 -11.53 -3.87
C ALA A 171 17.22 -10.18 -4.58
N SER A 172 16.18 -10.04 -5.42
CA SER A 172 15.84 -8.78 -6.10
C SER A 172 15.00 -7.85 -5.22
N ALA A 173 14.26 -8.41 -4.25
CA ALA A 173 13.57 -7.65 -3.22
C ALA A 173 13.41 -8.50 -1.94
N ILE A 174 13.14 -7.81 -0.84
CA ILE A 174 13.02 -8.42 0.48
C ILE A 174 11.63 -8.17 1.05
N PHE A 175 10.89 -9.25 1.24
CA PHE A 175 9.56 -9.19 1.84
C PHE A 175 9.66 -9.13 3.37
N VAL A 176 9.01 -8.14 3.96
CA VAL A 176 8.87 -7.96 5.42
C VAL A 176 7.44 -8.39 5.81
N PRO A 177 7.23 -9.60 6.37
CA PRO A 177 5.90 -10.09 6.70
C PRO A 177 5.36 -9.52 8.02
N TYR A 178 5.27 -8.19 8.12
CA TYR A 178 4.69 -7.47 9.26
C TYR A 178 3.20 -7.22 9.02
N TYR A 179 2.35 -7.58 9.99
CA TYR A 179 0.90 -7.38 9.88
C TYR A 179 0.50 -6.01 10.45
N ALA A 180 1.03 -4.96 9.84
CA ALA A 180 0.81 -3.55 10.16
C ALA A 180 -0.65 -3.16 10.42
N GLY A 181 -1.58 -3.64 9.59
CA GLY A 181 -3.00 -3.31 9.68
C GLY A 181 -3.70 -3.98 10.86
N LEU A 182 -3.33 -5.24 11.15
CA LEU A 182 -3.82 -5.97 12.33
C LEU A 182 -3.19 -5.45 13.61
N ASP A 183 -1.90 -5.17 13.60
CA ASP A 183 -1.20 -4.57 14.72
C ASP A 183 -1.80 -3.21 15.10
N LEU A 184 -2.00 -2.32 14.12
CA LEU A 184 -2.65 -1.03 14.35
C LEU A 184 -4.05 -1.20 14.95
N ARG A 185 -4.81 -2.21 14.51
CA ARG A 185 -6.18 -2.47 15.03
C ARG A 185 -6.19 -2.66 16.55
N ARG A 186 -5.15 -3.25 17.15
CA ARG A 186 -5.01 -3.43 18.61
C ARG A 186 -5.10 -2.09 19.35
N TYR A 187 -4.49 -1.05 18.78
CA TYR A 187 -4.25 0.22 19.46
C TYR A 187 -5.02 1.40 18.85
N LEU A 188 -5.81 1.18 17.79
CA LEU A 188 -6.40 2.28 17.02
C LEU A 188 -7.42 3.12 17.81
N TRP A 189 -8.10 2.52 18.80
CA TRP A 189 -9.13 3.21 19.60
C TRP A 189 -8.73 3.32 21.07
N GLY A 190 -8.81 4.53 21.64
CA GLY A 190 -8.62 4.76 23.08
C GLY A 190 -7.16 4.91 23.55
N PHE A 191 -6.20 4.42 22.77
CA PHE A 191 -4.77 4.49 23.11
C PHE A 191 -4.10 5.81 22.67
N ASN A 192 -2.97 6.11 23.31
CA ASN A 192 -2.14 7.26 22.94
C ASN A 192 -1.39 7.00 21.62
N THR A 193 -0.86 8.06 21.02
CA THR A 193 -0.13 8.00 19.73
C THR A 193 1.16 7.19 19.84
N SER A 194 1.90 7.34 20.95
CA SER A 194 3.13 6.58 21.20
C SER A 194 2.90 5.06 21.17
N MET A 195 1.82 4.55 21.77
CA MET A 195 1.52 3.12 21.76
C MET A 195 1.15 2.63 20.34
N ARG A 196 0.40 3.45 19.59
CA ARG A 196 0.01 3.13 18.20
C ARG A 196 1.20 3.06 17.24
N ASP A 197 2.27 3.80 17.52
CA ASP A 197 3.47 3.84 16.69
C ASP A 197 4.55 2.83 17.14
N SER A 198 4.48 2.34 18.38
CA SER A 198 5.53 1.55 19.03
C SER A 198 6.02 0.36 18.21
N SER A 199 5.11 -0.51 17.74
CA SER A 199 5.44 -1.67 16.91
C SER A 199 6.14 -1.30 15.59
N GLY A 200 5.75 -0.19 14.97
CA GLY A 200 6.37 0.28 13.73
C GLY A 200 7.82 0.72 13.95
N PHE A 201 8.08 1.50 15.00
CA PHE A 201 9.43 1.91 15.36
C PHE A 201 10.31 0.72 15.74
N ASP A 202 9.76 -0.19 16.53
CA ASP A 202 10.41 -1.43 16.92
C ASP A 202 10.82 -2.30 15.73
N LEU A 203 9.94 -2.43 14.73
CA LEU A 203 10.24 -3.16 13.50
C LEU A 203 11.40 -2.51 12.74
N ILE A 204 11.37 -1.19 12.56
CA ILE A 204 12.44 -0.47 11.87
C ILE A 204 13.77 -0.61 12.61
N ASN A 205 13.76 -0.52 13.94
CA ASN A 205 14.96 -0.73 14.76
C ASN A 205 15.51 -2.15 14.60
N TRP A 206 14.63 -3.15 14.56
CA TRP A 206 15.04 -4.54 14.31
C TRP A 206 15.60 -4.73 12.90
N LEU A 207 14.95 -4.17 11.87
CA LEU A 207 15.38 -4.27 10.47
C LEU A 207 16.75 -3.64 10.26
N LYS A 208 17.01 -2.46 10.83
CA LYS A 208 18.29 -1.74 10.74
C LYS A 208 19.48 -2.56 11.26
N GLN A 209 19.25 -3.51 12.16
CA GLN A 209 20.28 -4.39 12.70
C GLN A 209 20.64 -5.56 11.76
N LYS A 210 19.84 -5.80 10.71
CA LYS A 210 20.03 -6.93 9.80
C LYS A 210 21.03 -6.60 8.69
N PRO A 211 21.88 -7.57 8.27
CA PRO A 211 22.80 -7.35 7.16
C PRO A 211 22.07 -6.99 5.86
N GLN A 212 20.90 -7.59 5.63
CA GLN A 212 20.03 -7.30 4.48
C GLN A 212 19.65 -5.82 4.36
N TRP A 213 19.46 -5.12 5.47
CA TRP A 213 19.13 -3.69 5.44
C TRP A 213 20.29 -2.84 4.91
N LYS A 214 21.53 -3.26 5.15
CA LYS A 214 22.73 -2.49 4.76
C LYS A 214 22.96 -2.45 3.26
N THR A 215 22.44 -3.43 2.51
CA THR A 215 22.64 -3.55 1.06
C THR A 215 22.07 -2.34 0.30
N MET A 216 20.80 -1.99 0.56
CA MET A 216 20.14 -0.84 -0.08
C MET A 216 19.45 0.12 0.90
N TRP A 217 19.88 0.12 2.17
CA TRP A 217 19.35 1.01 3.20
C TRP A 217 17.83 0.90 3.37
N GLY A 218 17.28 -0.30 3.17
CA GLY A 218 15.84 -0.54 3.28
C GLY A 218 15.03 -0.37 1.99
N LYS A 219 15.65 0.09 0.88
CA LYS A 219 14.91 0.41 -0.36
C LYS A 219 14.44 -0.81 -1.15
N ASP A 220 15.07 -1.96 -0.92
CA ASP A 220 14.66 -3.29 -1.40
C ASP A 220 13.58 -3.94 -0.52
N HIS A 221 13.31 -3.39 0.67
CA HIS A 221 12.30 -3.93 1.57
C HIS A 221 10.91 -3.48 1.16
N PHE A 222 10.00 -4.43 1.06
CA PHE A 222 8.59 -4.15 0.84
C PHE A 222 7.73 -4.92 1.85
N LEU A 223 6.57 -4.35 2.16
CA LEU A 223 5.54 -4.97 2.97
C LEU A 223 4.17 -4.71 2.32
N VAL A 224 3.20 -5.51 2.72
CA VAL A 224 1.79 -5.32 2.35
C VAL A 224 1.04 -4.94 3.61
N SER A 225 0.02 -4.09 3.48
CA SER A 225 -0.86 -3.72 4.58
C SER A 225 -2.32 -3.98 4.20
N SER A 226 -3.09 -4.50 5.15
CA SER A 226 -4.52 -4.76 5.00
C SER A 226 -5.40 -3.52 5.22
N ARG A 227 -4.78 -2.39 5.60
CA ARG A 227 -5.41 -1.08 5.76
C ARG A 227 -4.92 -0.09 4.72
N ILE A 228 -5.75 0.93 4.48
CA ILE A 228 -5.44 2.01 3.53
C ILE A 228 -4.25 2.85 4.00
N ALA A 229 -3.49 3.39 3.05
CA ALA A 229 -2.28 4.18 3.34
C ALA A 229 -2.52 5.38 4.28
N ARG A 230 -3.75 5.92 4.35
CA ARG A 230 -4.12 7.00 5.27
C ARG A 230 -4.01 6.58 6.75
N ASP A 231 -4.20 5.30 7.06
CA ASP A 231 -4.11 4.77 8.42
C ASP A 231 -2.68 4.79 8.97
N PHE A 232 -1.67 5.01 8.14
CA PHE A 232 -0.25 5.03 8.51
C PHE A 232 0.41 6.41 8.35
N ARG A 233 -0.39 7.45 8.09
CA ARG A 233 0.06 8.81 7.78
C ARG A 233 -0.64 9.84 8.66
N ARG A 234 -0.56 9.65 9.98
CA ARG A 234 -1.14 10.59 10.94
C ARG A 234 -0.56 12.00 10.74
N LYS A 235 -1.42 13.02 10.91
CA LYS A 235 -1.09 14.43 10.65
C LYS A 235 -0.36 15.10 11.81
N SER A 236 -0.70 14.74 13.05
CA SER A 236 -0.06 15.24 14.26
C SER A 236 -0.03 14.17 15.35
N ASP A 237 0.64 14.44 16.47
CA ASP A 237 0.69 13.51 17.60
C ASP A 237 -0.44 13.71 18.61
N ARG A 238 -1.54 14.36 18.19
CA ARG A 238 -2.76 14.46 18.99
C ARG A 238 -3.43 13.10 19.11
N LYS A 239 -3.83 12.73 20.33
CA LYS A 239 -4.57 11.48 20.61
C LYS A 239 -5.83 11.31 19.75
N SER A 240 -6.50 12.42 19.43
CA SER A 240 -7.71 12.45 18.59
C SER A 240 -7.46 12.07 17.13
N ASP A 241 -6.23 12.16 16.64
CA ASP A 241 -5.92 11.90 15.24
C ASP A 241 -5.95 10.41 14.93
N TRP A 242 -6.42 10.06 13.73
CA TRP A 242 -6.56 8.68 13.24
C TRP A 242 -5.24 8.10 12.70
N GLY A 243 -5.08 6.78 12.80
CA GLY A 243 -3.90 6.06 12.31
C GLY A 243 -2.63 6.08 13.18
N ASN A 244 -1.62 5.33 12.78
CA ASN A 244 -0.26 5.46 13.32
C ASN A 244 0.65 6.22 12.35
N ASN A 245 1.93 6.34 12.68
CA ASN A 245 2.97 6.77 11.76
C ASN A 245 3.92 5.60 11.47
N MET A 246 4.01 5.24 10.20
CA MET A 246 5.09 4.40 9.64
C MET A 246 5.84 5.23 8.60
N LYS A 247 6.62 6.20 9.09
CA LYS A 247 7.45 7.10 8.28
C LYS A 247 8.91 6.95 8.69
#